data_AF-A0A9P9UBL7-F1
#
_entry.id   AF-A0A9P9UBL7-F1
#
_cell.length_a   1.000
_cell.length_b   1.000
_cell.length_c   1.000
_cell.angle_alpha   90.00
_cell.angle_beta   90.00
_cell.angle_gamma   90.00
#
_symmetry.space_group_name_H-M   'P 1'
#
loop_
_entity.id
_entity.type
_entity.pdbx_description
1 polymer ?
#
loop_
_entity_poly.entity_id
_entity_poly.type
_entity_poly.pdbx_seq_one_letter_code
_entity_poly.pdbx_strand_id
1 'polypeptide(L)'
;MIATKVLLLVGMAFSATIVAANPVTKTCANVKCPVRCEMIKGNPTCVGGRPHRPETAEAVSESPCDSVRCNYRCEVINNQAVCVGPPSEDLAADNTSVKGEKCGVATCGLGESCCNESCGVCVPLGGSCAQVICEPAGKQCGPSVCSGDTPHCCNESCGICTAPDGFCTQQLCNRGFTPSESKRNAEADKIKLETQKCGKAICPEGMSCCNSSCGICVKPGGACTQQFCQSADVVGVEVA
;
A
#
# COMPACT_ATOMS: atom_id res chain seq x y z
N MET A 1 64.97 6.27 -34.81
CA MET A 1 64.09 5.72 -33.75
C MET A 1 62.70 5.60 -34.34
N ILE A 2 62.35 4.41 -34.83
CA ILE A 2 61.07 4.13 -35.49
C ILE A 2 60.23 3.34 -34.46
N ALA A 3 59.17 3.97 -33.95
CA ALA A 3 58.28 3.35 -32.97
C ALA A 3 57.15 2.60 -33.72
N THR A 4 57.36 1.30 -33.86
CA THR A 4 56.40 0.33 -34.38
C THR A 4 55.25 0.16 -33.37
N LYS A 5 54.05 0.68 -33.68
CA LYS A 5 52.82 0.33 -32.95
C LYS A 5 52.11 -0.79 -33.71
N VAL A 6 52.16 -1.96 -33.08
CA VAL A 6 51.47 -3.20 -33.45
C VAL A 6 49.96 -2.99 -33.36
N LEU A 7 49.28 -3.05 -34.50
CA LEU A 7 47.83 -3.04 -34.60
C LEU A 7 47.35 -4.50 -34.52
N LEU A 8 46.89 -4.91 -33.34
CA LEU A 8 46.26 -6.22 -33.11
C LEU A 8 44.82 -6.20 -33.64
N LEU A 9 44.64 -6.72 -34.86
CA LEU A 9 43.33 -7.05 -35.43
C LEU A 9 42.85 -8.38 -34.82
N VAL A 10 41.97 -8.30 -33.82
CA VAL A 10 41.21 -9.46 -33.34
C VAL A 10 40.01 -9.65 -34.26
N GLY A 11 40.15 -10.53 -35.25
CA GLY A 11 39.05 -11.01 -36.08
C GLY A 11 38.18 -11.99 -35.29
N MET A 12 37.00 -11.57 -34.86
CA MET A 12 35.96 -12.49 -34.38
C MET A 12 35.14 -12.98 -35.58
N ALA A 13 35.34 -14.25 -35.93
CA ALA A 13 34.55 -14.95 -36.92
C ALA A 13 33.13 -15.19 -36.38
N PHE A 14 32.13 -14.53 -36.96
CA PHE A 14 30.72 -14.87 -36.75
C PHE A 14 30.39 -16.09 -37.61
N SER A 15 30.40 -17.27 -37.00
CA SER A 15 29.82 -18.48 -37.60
C SER A 15 28.30 -18.30 -37.67
N ALA A 16 27.79 -18.00 -38.87
CA ALA A 16 26.36 -17.97 -39.14
C ALA A 16 25.81 -19.41 -39.13
N THR A 17 25.25 -19.82 -38.00
CA THR A 17 24.45 -21.05 -37.92
C THR A 17 23.15 -20.81 -38.66
N ILE A 18 23.07 -21.27 -39.92
CA ILE A 18 21.83 -21.33 -40.66
C ILE A 18 20.98 -22.41 -39.99
N VAL A 19 20.10 -22.00 -39.08
CA VAL A 19 19.03 -22.85 -38.56
C VAL A 19 18.10 -23.11 -39.74
N ALA A 20 18.24 -24.27 -40.37
CA ALA A 20 17.25 -24.78 -41.29
C ALA A 20 15.93 -24.87 -40.53
N ALA A 21 15.01 -23.95 -40.81
CA ALA A 21 13.66 -23.99 -40.28
C ALA A 21 13.08 -25.36 -40.65
N ASN A 22 12.81 -26.19 -39.64
CA ASN A 22 12.14 -27.46 -39.80
C ASN A 22 10.90 -27.22 -40.67
N PRO A 23 10.72 -27.91 -41.82
CA PRO A 23 9.50 -27.80 -42.58
C PRO A 23 8.41 -28.37 -41.67
N VAL A 24 7.65 -27.48 -41.03
CA VAL A 24 6.43 -27.84 -40.30
C VAL A 24 5.57 -28.54 -41.34
N THR A 25 5.53 -29.86 -41.28
CA THR A 25 4.72 -30.68 -42.16
C THR A 25 3.28 -30.25 -41.91
N LYS A 26 2.71 -29.50 -42.86
CA LYS A 26 1.35 -28.98 -42.78
C LYS A 26 0.40 -30.15 -42.96
N THR A 27 0.15 -30.88 -41.89
CA THR A 27 -0.87 -31.91 -41.84
C THR A 27 -2.17 -31.29 -41.33
N CYS A 28 -3.30 -31.93 -41.65
CA CYS A 28 -4.60 -31.55 -41.11
C CYS A 28 -4.72 -31.73 -39.58
N ALA A 29 -3.73 -32.35 -38.91
CA ALA A 29 -3.76 -32.61 -37.47
C ALA A 29 -3.85 -31.32 -36.63
N ASN A 30 -3.32 -30.20 -37.14
CA ASN A 30 -3.28 -28.92 -36.43
C ASN A 30 -4.23 -27.86 -37.02
N VAL A 31 -5.09 -28.22 -37.98
CA VAL A 31 -5.99 -27.27 -38.64
C VAL A 31 -7.42 -27.49 -38.15
N LYS A 32 -7.96 -26.51 -37.41
CA LYS A 32 -9.37 -26.50 -37.00
C LYS A 32 -10.24 -26.05 -38.18
N CYS A 33 -10.91 -27.00 -38.82
CA CYS A 33 -11.92 -26.72 -39.82
C CYS A 33 -13.33 -26.83 -39.21
N PRO A 34 -14.31 -26.02 -39.67
CA PRO A 34 -15.68 -26.06 -39.17
C PRO A 34 -16.41 -27.37 -39.51
N VAL A 35 -16.02 -28.04 -40.61
CA VAL A 35 -16.61 -29.31 -41.02
C VAL A 35 -15.55 -30.40 -41.11
N ARG A 36 -14.63 -30.31 -42.08
CA ARG A 36 -13.50 -31.25 -42.19
C ARG A 36 -12.31 -30.66 -42.93
N CYS A 37 -11.13 -31.20 -42.67
CA CYS A 37 -9.88 -30.85 -43.34
C CYS A 37 -9.48 -31.95 -44.32
N GLU A 38 -9.13 -31.58 -45.55
CA GLU A 38 -8.61 -32.48 -46.59
C GLU A 38 -7.29 -31.94 -47.15
N MET A 39 -6.37 -32.85 -47.53
CA MET A 39 -5.10 -32.46 -48.17
C MET A 39 -5.30 -32.28 -49.67
N ILE A 40 -5.33 -31.03 -50.14
CA ILE A 40 -5.50 -30.70 -51.56
C ILE A 40 -4.16 -30.16 -52.07
N LYS A 41 -3.54 -30.86 -53.03
CA LYS A 41 -2.22 -30.51 -53.61
C LYS A 41 -1.12 -30.30 -52.55
N GLY A 42 -1.11 -31.12 -51.50
CA GLY A 42 -0.11 -31.05 -50.44
C GLY A 42 -0.35 -29.97 -49.37
N ASN A 43 -1.47 -29.24 -49.43
CA ASN A 43 -1.85 -28.27 -48.39
C ASN A 43 -3.17 -28.66 -47.70
N PRO A 44 -3.26 -28.49 -46.37
CA PRO A 44 -4.51 -28.72 -45.65
C PRO A 44 -5.54 -27.65 -46.02
N THR A 45 -6.71 -28.08 -46.47
CA THR A 45 -7.81 -27.21 -46.92
C THR A 45 -9.10 -27.62 -46.22
N CYS A 46 -9.83 -26.64 -45.67
CA CYS A 46 -11.14 -26.91 -45.09
C CYS A 46 -12.18 -27.05 -46.20
N VAL A 47 -12.92 -28.17 -46.21
CA VAL A 47 -14.01 -28.43 -47.16
C VAL A 47 -15.32 -28.64 -46.42
N GLY A 48 -16.44 -28.23 -47.02
CA GLY A 48 -17.79 -28.47 -46.49
C GLY A 48 -18.50 -27.28 -45.84
N GLY A 49 -17.92 -26.08 -45.86
CA GLY A 49 -18.71 -24.86 -45.60
C GLY A 49 -19.62 -24.57 -46.79
N ARG A 50 -20.88 -24.16 -46.55
CA ARG A 50 -21.68 -23.54 -47.63
C ARG A 50 -20.84 -22.40 -48.22
N PRO A 51 -20.72 -22.27 -49.55
CA PRO A 51 -20.05 -21.12 -50.13
C PRO A 51 -20.72 -19.88 -49.57
N HIS A 52 -19.95 -19.05 -48.86
CA HIS A 52 -20.39 -17.70 -48.52
C HIS A 52 -20.75 -17.04 -49.85
N ARG A 53 -22.05 -16.88 -50.07
CA ARG A 53 -22.60 -16.09 -51.16
C ARG A 53 -21.93 -14.72 -51.07
N PRO A 54 -21.33 -14.18 -52.14
CA PRO A 54 -20.81 -12.83 -52.10
C PRO A 54 -22.01 -11.91 -51.85
N GLU A 55 -22.12 -11.42 -50.62
CA GLU A 55 -23.07 -10.39 -50.24
C GLU A 55 -22.74 -9.16 -51.07
N THR A 56 -23.71 -8.76 -51.88
CA THR A 56 -23.82 -7.41 -52.43
C THR A 56 -23.62 -6.43 -51.28
N ALA A 57 -22.68 -5.50 -51.47
CA ALA A 57 -22.33 -4.45 -50.53
C ALA A 57 -23.50 -3.49 -50.29
N GLU A 58 -24.47 -3.91 -49.48
CA GLU A 58 -25.30 -3.00 -48.72
C GLU A 58 -24.43 -2.47 -47.57
N ALA A 59 -24.50 -1.17 -47.33
CA ALA A 59 -23.79 -0.52 -46.23
C ALA A 59 -24.31 -1.09 -44.91
N VAL A 60 -23.65 -2.16 -44.43
CA VAL A 60 -23.83 -2.68 -43.08
C VAL A 60 -23.39 -1.55 -42.17
N SER A 61 -24.35 -0.92 -41.50
CA SER A 61 -24.06 0.02 -40.42
C SER A 61 -23.37 -0.77 -39.33
N GLU A 62 -22.03 -0.77 -39.34
CA GLU A 62 -21.21 -1.43 -38.33
C GLU A 62 -21.65 -0.90 -36.97
N SER A 63 -22.12 -1.81 -36.12
CA SER A 63 -22.46 -1.45 -34.76
C SER A 63 -21.15 -1.03 -34.08
N PRO A 64 -21.12 0.07 -33.30
CA PRO A 64 -19.97 0.43 -32.49
C PRO A 64 -19.46 -0.72 -31.61
N CYS A 65 -20.33 -1.68 -31.28
CA CYS A 65 -19.99 -2.87 -30.51
C CYS A 65 -19.25 -3.97 -31.30
N ASP A 66 -19.23 -3.95 -32.64
CA ASP A 66 -18.57 -4.98 -33.45
C ASP A 66 -17.03 -4.94 -33.30
N SER A 67 -16.48 -3.78 -32.94
CA SER A 67 -15.05 -3.57 -32.69
C SER A 67 -14.64 -3.71 -31.22
N VAL A 68 -15.59 -3.89 -30.30
CA VAL A 68 -15.34 -3.84 -28.85
C VAL A 68 -15.56 -5.22 -28.21
N ARG A 69 -14.52 -5.77 -27.58
CA ARG A 69 -14.63 -6.99 -26.77
C ARG A 69 -14.98 -6.64 -25.33
N CYS A 70 -16.26 -6.76 -24.98
CA CYS A 70 -16.71 -6.69 -23.60
C CYS A 70 -16.68 -8.08 -22.94
N ASN A 71 -16.41 -8.12 -21.64
CA ASN A 71 -16.37 -9.38 -20.87
C ASN A 71 -17.77 -9.98 -20.67
N TYR A 72 -18.82 -9.15 -20.68
CA TYR A 72 -20.21 -9.59 -20.48
C TYR A 72 -21.09 -9.22 -21.68
N ARG A 73 -21.40 -7.93 -21.85
CA ARG A 73 -22.23 -7.45 -22.96
C ARG A 73 -21.81 -6.05 -23.37
N CYS A 74 -21.92 -5.74 -24.66
CA CYS A 74 -21.78 -4.40 -25.20
C CYS A 74 -23.16 -3.80 -25.51
N GLU A 75 -23.37 -2.55 -25.12
CA GLU A 75 -24.55 -1.76 -25.44
C GLU A 75 -24.16 -0.45 -26.12
N VAL A 76 -25.00 0.03 -27.04
CA VAL A 76 -24.78 1.31 -27.73
C VAL A 76 -25.59 2.39 -27.01
N ILE A 77 -24.90 3.28 -26.29
CA ILE A 77 -25.51 4.39 -25.56
C ILE A 77 -25.01 5.68 -26.20
N ASN A 78 -25.92 6.53 -26.68
CA ASN A 78 -25.58 7.77 -27.39
C ASN A 78 -24.59 7.56 -28.56
N ASN A 79 -24.80 6.50 -29.34
CA ASN A 79 -23.94 6.13 -30.48
C ASN A 79 -22.49 5.73 -30.09
N GLN A 80 -22.26 5.38 -28.82
CA GLN A 80 -20.97 4.91 -28.30
C GLN A 80 -21.11 3.51 -27.69
N ALA A 81 -20.15 2.64 -27.95
CA ALA A 81 -20.09 1.31 -27.35
C ALA A 81 -19.69 1.40 -25.86
N VAL A 82 -20.51 0.81 -24.99
CA VAL A 82 -20.30 0.75 -23.54
C VAL A 82 -20.37 -0.70 -23.09
N CYS A 83 -19.35 -1.17 -22.36
CA CYS A 83 -19.38 -2.49 -21.74
C CYS A 83 -20.18 -2.44 -20.45
N VAL A 84 -21.31 -3.13 -20.41
CA VAL A 84 -22.15 -3.26 -19.22
C VAL A 84 -21.79 -4.55 -18.49
N GLY A 85 -21.71 -4.47 -17.16
CA GLY A 85 -21.56 -5.64 -16.30
C GLY A 85 -22.84 -6.48 -16.25
N PRO A 86 -22.79 -7.67 -15.64
CA PRO A 86 -24.01 -8.44 -15.37
C PRO A 86 -25.03 -7.60 -14.61
N PRO A 87 -26.34 -7.73 -14.90
CA PRO A 87 -27.38 -7.05 -14.14
C PRO A 87 -27.22 -7.41 -12.67
N SER A 88 -27.11 -6.39 -11.83
CA SER A 88 -26.80 -6.46 -10.40
C SER A 88 -27.93 -7.06 -9.54
N GLU A 89 -28.81 -7.86 -10.14
CA GLU A 89 -30.06 -8.31 -9.52
C GLU A 89 -29.99 -9.75 -8.95
N ASP A 90 -28.92 -10.49 -9.23
CA ASP A 90 -28.73 -11.87 -8.71
C ASP A 90 -27.53 -12.06 -7.78
N LEU A 91 -26.94 -10.98 -7.24
CA LEU A 91 -26.32 -11.08 -5.91
C LEU A 91 -27.41 -10.94 -4.86
N ALA A 92 -28.37 -11.87 -4.92
CA ALA A 92 -29.22 -12.19 -3.79
C ALA A 92 -28.29 -12.38 -2.60
N ALA A 93 -28.42 -11.45 -1.66
CA ALA A 93 -27.64 -11.39 -0.45
C ALA A 93 -27.74 -12.73 0.28
N ASP A 94 -26.72 -13.56 0.13
CA ASP A 94 -26.29 -14.40 1.24
C ASP A 94 -25.74 -13.41 2.30
N ASN A 95 -26.69 -12.80 3.01
CA ASN A 95 -26.48 -11.86 4.10
C ASN A 95 -25.98 -12.61 5.36
N THR A 96 -25.27 -13.72 5.14
CA THR A 96 -24.58 -14.50 6.16
C THR A 96 -23.28 -13.78 6.46
N SER A 97 -23.40 -12.62 7.09
CA SER A 97 -22.41 -12.01 7.98
C SER A 97 -20.97 -12.34 7.57
N VAL A 98 -20.54 -11.90 6.38
CA VAL A 98 -19.14 -11.98 5.98
C VAL A 98 -18.41 -10.91 6.78
N LYS A 99 -18.11 -11.27 8.03
CA LYS A 99 -17.16 -10.59 8.87
C LYS A 99 -15.88 -10.52 8.04
N GLY A 100 -15.38 -9.30 7.80
CA GLY A 100 -14.26 -9.04 6.91
C GLY A 100 -13.17 -10.10 7.02
N GLU A 101 -12.72 -10.62 5.89
CA GLU A 101 -11.68 -11.65 5.90
C GLU A 101 -10.36 -11.05 6.36
N LYS A 102 -9.59 -11.82 7.14
CA LYS A 102 -8.25 -11.40 7.55
C LYS A 102 -7.34 -11.45 6.32
N CYS A 103 -6.67 -10.35 6.04
CA CYS A 103 -5.65 -10.23 5.01
C CYS A 103 -4.37 -9.73 5.68
N GLY A 104 -3.51 -10.63 6.11
CA GLY A 104 -2.31 -10.26 6.87
C GLY A 104 -2.64 -9.48 8.15
N VAL A 105 -2.12 -8.25 8.24
CA VAL A 105 -2.37 -7.30 9.34
C VAL A 105 -3.67 -6.51 9.16
N ALA A 106 -4.27 -6.54 7.97
CA ALA A 106 -5.53 -5.88 7.67
C ALA A 106 -6.71 -6.85 7.79
N THR A 107 -7.91 -6.28 7.94
CA THR A 107 -9.18 -7.01 7.78
C THR A 107 -9.91 -6.33 6.64
N CYS A 108 -10.17 -7.05 5.55
CA CYS A 108 -10.80 -6.47 4.36
C CYS A 108 -12.26 -6.09 4.62
N GLY A 109 -12.70 -5.00 4.02
CA GLY A 109 -14.07 -4.50 4.16
C GLY A 109 -15.10 -5.38 3.45
N LEU A 110 -16.38 -5.09 3.68
CA LEU A 110 -17.46 -5.70 2.91
C LEU A 110 -17.32 -5.32 1.43
N GLY A 111 -17.34 -6.33 0.55
CA GLY A 111 -17.17 -6.13 -0.90
C GLY A 111 -15.71 -6.06 -1.37
N GLU A 112 -14.75 -6.35 -0.49
CA GLU A 112 -13.33 -6.49 -0.82
C GLU A 112 -12.87 -7.95 -0.65
N SER A 113 -11.83 -8.32 -1.38
CA SER A 113 -11.10 -9.59 -1.26
C SER A 113 -9.61 -9.35 -0.99
N CYS A 114 -8.97 -10.25 -0.26
CA CYS A 114 -7.54 -10.22 0.03
C CYS A 114 -6.74 -10.49 -1.25
N CYS A 115 -6.03 -9.47 -1.72
CA CYS A 115 -5.15 -9.55 -2.89
C CYS A 115 -3.76 -10.04 -2.50
N ASN A 116 -3.22 -9.57 -1.36
CA ASN A 116 -1.92 -10.02 -0.87
C ASN A 116 -1.90 -10.13 0.65
N GLU A 117 -1.97 -11.36 1.14
CA GLU A 117 -1.92 -11.68 2.57
C GLU A 117 -0.64 -11.20 3.25
N SER A 118 0.49 -11.16 2.53
CA SER A 118 1.77 -10.73 3.13
C SER A 118 1.77 -9.23 3.47
N CYS A 119 0.90 -8.45 2.83
CA CYS A 119 0.89 -6.99 2.90
C CYS A 119 -0.41 -6.43 3.46
N GLY A 120 -1.42 -7.29 3.62
CA GLY A 120 -2.78 -6.88 3.93
C GLY A 120 -3.41 -5.96 2.89
N VAL A 121 -3.11 -6.18 1.61
CA VAL A 121 -3.74 -5.42 0.53
C VAL A 121 -5.09 -6.04 0.19
N CYS A 122 -6.14 -5.28 0.43
CA CYS A 122 -7.51 -5.59 0.05
C CYS A 122 -7.83 -4.90 -1.28
N VAL A 123 -8.58 -5.58 -2.15
CA VAL A 123 -9.07 -5.03 -3.42
C VAL A 123 -10.57 -5.26 -3.55
N PRO A 124 -11.33 -4.42 -4.27
CA PRO A 124 -12.74 -4.68 -4.53
C PRO A 124 -12.96 -6.04 -5.20
N LEU A 125 -14.09 -6.68 -4.93
CA LEU A 125 -14.47 -7.94 -5.60
C LEU A 125 -14.47 -7.76 -7.12
N GLY A 126 -13.75 -8.65 -7.82
CA GLY A 126 -13.57 -8.57 -9.28
C GLY A 126 -12.48 -7.60 -9.75
N GLY A 127 -11.81 -6.89 -8.82
CA GLY A 127 -10.63 -6.09 -9.11
C GLY A 127 -9.41 -6.94 -9.46
N SER A 128 -8.52 -6.41 -10.29
CA SER A 128 -7.26 -7.07 -10.63
C SER A 128 -6.24 -6.93 -9.50
N CYS A 129 -5.66 -8.04 -9.07
CA CYS A 129 -4.57 -8.05 -8.09
C CYS A 129 -3.21 -8.06 -8.79
N ALA A 130 -2.44 -6.98 -8.66
CA ALA A 130 -1.03 -7.00 -9.05
C ALA A 130 -0.23 -7.63 -7.90
N GLN A 131 0.64 -8.60 -8.21
CA GLN A 131 1.56 -9.14 -7.21
C GLN A 131 2.63 -8.08 -6.88
N VAL A 132 2.34 -7.26 -5.89
CA VAL A 132 3.30 -6.31 -5.34
C VAL A 132 4.19 -7.07 -4.37
N ILE A 133 5.50 -7.04 -4.61
CA ILE A 133 6.49 -7.43 -3.60
C ILE A 133 6.42 -6.36 -2.53
N CYS A 134 5.99 -6.75 -1.33
CA CYS A 134 5.96 -5.83 -0.22
C CYS A 134 7.28 -5.86 0.52
N GLU A 135 7.66 -4.69 1.01
CA GLU A 135 8.66 -4.61 2.05
C GLU A 135 8.23 -5.50 3.22
N PRO A 136 9.18 -6.16 3.92
CA PRO A 136 8.87 -7.12 4.96
C PRO A 136 7.86 -6.51 5.95
N ALA A 137 6.74 -7.21 6.13
CA ALA A 137 5.68 -6.78 7.02
C ALA A 137 6.30 -6.41 8.37
N GLY A 138 6.11 -5.15 8.78
CA GLY A 138 6.75 -4.65 9.99
C GLY A 138 6.42 -5.49 11.21
N LYS A 139 7.29 -5.42 12.21
CA LYS A 139 7.09 -6.15 13.47
C LYS A 139 6.05 -5.44 14.33
N GLN A 140 5.03 -6.17 14.80
CA GLN A 140 4.07 -5.63 15.77
C GLN A 140 4.80 -5.13 17.03
N CYS A 141 4.48 -3.92 17.46
CA CYS A 141 5.03 -3.25 18.64
C CYS A 141 3.89 -2.57 19.38
N GLY A 142 3.27 -3.25 20.34
CA GLY A 142 2.12 -2.69 21.06
C GLY A 142 0.97 -2.30 20.12
N PRO A 143 0.48 -1.04 20.16
CA PRO A 143 -0.54 -0.53 19.23
C PRO A 143 0.00 -0.18 17.83
N SER A 144 1.31 -0.25 17.59
CA SER A 144 1.96 0.16 16.33
C SER A 144 2.59 -1.02 15.60
N VAL A 145 2.99 -0.82 14.34
CA VAL A 145 3.75 -1.79 13.53
C VAL A 145 5.04 -1.12 13.04
N CYS A 146 6.19 -1.66 13.43
CA CYS A 146 7.50 -1.10 13.12
C CYS A 146 8.01 -1.59 11.76
N SER A 147 8.10 -0.68 10.78
CA SER A 147 8.50 -0.97 9.40
C SER A 147 9.48 0.10 8.87
N GLY A 148 10.06 -0.13 7.69
CA GLY A 148 10.91 0.85 6.99
C GLY A 148 12.15 1.26 7.79
N ASP A 149 12.37 2.57 7.93
CA ASP A 149 13.53 3.16 8.61
C ASP A 149 13.56 2.95 10.13
N THR A 150 12.43 2.53 10.72
CA THR A 150 12.33 2.24 12.16
C THR A 150 11.84 0.80 12.41
N PRO A 151 12.62 -0.24 12.06
CA PRO A 151 12.17 -1.62 12.10
C PRO A 151 12.19 -2.24 13.51
N HIS A 152 12.69 -1.55 14.53
CA HIS A 152 12.87 -2.11 15.87
C HIS A 152 11.83 -1.60 16.86
N CYS A 153 11.15 -2.53 17.52
CA CYS A 153 10.22 -2.21 18.58
C CYS A 153 11.01 -1.78 19.82
N CYS A 154 10.89 -0.50 20.14
CA CYS A 154 11.60 0.13 21.23
C CYS A 154 10.86 -0.01 22.56
N ASN A 155 9.53 0.05 22.51
CA ASN A 155 8.68 -0.06 23.69
C ASN A 155 7.31 -0.64 23.31
N GLU A 156 7.08 -1.90 23.67
CA GLU A 156 5.83 -2.61 23.36
C GLU A 156 4.61 -2.04 24.08
N SER A 157 4.77 -1.40 25.24
CA SER A 157 3.62 -0.81 25.95
C SER A 157 3.12 0.45 25.24
N CYS A 158 4.02 1.17 24.60
CA CYS A 158 3.74 2.45 23.93
C CYS A 158 3.59 2.33 22.42
N GLY A 159 4.08 1.25 21.83
CA GLY A 159 4.21 1.10 20.38
C GLY A 159 5.17 2.09 19.75
N ILE A 160 6.31 2.34 20.42
CA ILE A 160 7.37 3.20 19.90
C ILE A 160 8.32 2.34 19.07
N CYS A 161 8.56 2.77 17.83
CA CYS A 161 9.51 2.16 16.90
C CYS A 161 10.77 3.02 16.82
N THR A 162 11.92 2.38 16.60
CA THR A 162 13.22 3.06 16.44
C THR A 162 14.01 2.45 15.29
N ALA A 163 14.96 3.24 14.77
CA ALA A 163 16.00 2.76 13.86
C ALA A 163 16.91 1.75 14.57
N PRO A 164 17.65 0.89 13.85
CA PRO A 164 18.50 -0.14 14.45
C PRO A 164 19.50 0.38 15.49
N ASP A 165 20.00 1.61 15.31
CA ASP A 165 20.98 2.26 16.19
C ASP A 165 20.37 3.37 17.09
N GLY A 166 19.03 3.48 17.14
CA GLY A 166 18.37 4.50 17.95
C GLY A 166 18.29 4.10 19.43
N PHE A 167 18.29 5.10 20.33
CA PHE A 167 18.21 4.87 21.77
C PHE A 167 16.78 4.58 22.22
N CYS A 168 16.63 3.62 23.13
CA CYS A 168 15.35 3.29 23.75
C CYS A 168 15.23 3.74 25.19
N THR A 169 14.10 4.37 25.52
CA THR A 169 13.70 4.60 26.90
C THR A 169 12.51 3.71 27.24
N GLN A 170 12.67 2.89 28.27
CA GLN A 170 11.63 2.01 28.80
C GLN A 170 10.68 2.84 29.69
N GLN A 171 9.75 3.56 29.07
CA GLN A 171 8.70 4.29 29.78
C GLN A 171 7.43 3.44 29.86
N LEU A 172 6.78 3.38 31.02
CA LEU A 172 5.47 2.74 31.12
C LEU A 172 4.42 3.67 30.52
N CYS A 173 3.87 3.32 29.36
CA CYS A 173 2.69 4.01 28.86
C CYS A 173 1.47 3.53 29.64
N ASN A 174 0.92 4.39 30.50
CA ASN A 174 -0.40 4.16 31.07
C ASN A 174 -1.40 4.11 29.91
N ARG A 175 -1.91 2.90 29.63
CA ARG A 175 -2.90 2.59 28.59
C ARG A 175 -3.95 3.70 28.50
N GLY A 176 -3.97 4.42 27.38
CA GLY A 176 -4.93 5.50 27.17
C GLY A 176 -4.77 6.31 25.88
N PHE A 177 -3.66 6.19 25.16
CA PHE A 177 -3.52 6.85 23.86
C PHE A 177 -3.96 5.90 22.74
N THR A 178 -5.26 5.84 22.48
CA THR A 178 -5.74 5.37 21.18
C THR A 178 -5.61 6.51 20.16
N PRO A 179 -5.10 6.28 18.93
CA PRO A 179 -5.05 7.32 17.88
C PRO A 179 -6.44 7.90 17.54
N SER A 180 -7.50 7.15 17.86
CA SER A 180 -8.91 7.55 17.69
C SER A 180 -9.37 8.65 18.65
N GLU A 181 -8.60 8.97 19.69
CA GLU A 181 -8.93 10.02 20.68
C GLU A 181 -8.31 11.40 20.37
N SER A 182 -7.62 11.57 19.24
CA SER A 182 -7.21 12.90 18.75
C SER A 182 -8.38 13.80 18.32
N LYS A 183 -9.63 13.31 18.32
CA LYS A 183 -10.83 14.13 18.08
C LYS A 183 -11.66 14.46 19.34
N ARG A 184 -11.25 14.03 20.54
CA ARG A 184 -11.96 14.37 21.80
C ARG A 184 -11.22 15.29 22.77
N ASN A 185 -10.06 15.82 22.37
CA ASN A 185 -9.30 16.78 23.20
C ASN A 185 -9.32 18.21 22.65
N ALA A 186 -10.42 18.63 22.01
CA ALA A 186 -10.75 20.06 21.94
C ALA A 186 -11.45 20.55 23.23
N GLU A 187 -11.83 19.64 24.13
CA GLU A 187 -12.58 19.95 25.36
C GLU A 187 -11.88 19.47 26.65
N ALA A 188 -10.59 19.15 26.56
CA ALA A 188 -9.71 18.94 27.73
C ALA A 188 -8.86 20.18 28.06
N ASP A 189 -8.99 21.27 27.29
CA ASP A 189 -8.40 22.59 27.57
C ASP A 189 -9.24 23.43 28.55
N LYS A 190 -10.17 22.79 29.26
CA LYS A 190 -10.95 23.38 30.35
C LYS A 190 -10.69 22.69 31.69
N ILE A 191 -9.50 22.12 31.87
CA ILE A 191 -8.97 21.98 33.23
C ILE A 191 -8.70 23.41 33.67
N LYS A 192 -9.65 23.95 34.45
CA LYS A 192 -9.50 25.15 35.25
C LYS A 192 -8.19 24.99 36.02
N LEU A 193 -7.10 25.52 35.45
CA LEU A 193 -5.76 25.36 35.99
C LEU A 193 -5.67 26.33 37.17
N GLU A 194 -6.32 25.93 38.27
CA GLU A 194 -6.30 26.68 39.51
C GLU A 194 -4.84 26.94 39.88
N THR A 195 -4.59 28.16 40.33
CA THR A 195 -3.26 28.62 40.72
C THR A 195 -2.60 27.60 41.64
N GLN A 196 -1.50 26.99 41.19
CA GLN A 196 -0.82 25.93 41.93
C GLN A 196 0.36 26.47 42.74
N LYS A 197 0.54 25.97 43.95
CA LYS A 197 1.65 26.38 44.83
C LYS A 197 2.96 25.73 44.36
N CYS A 198 4.01 26.55 44.20
CA CYS A 198 5.35 26.13 43.81
C CYS A 198 6.35 26.71 44.83
N GLY A 199 6.66 25.95 45.88
CA GLY A 199 7.50 26.45 46.96
C GLY A 199 6.89 27.64 47.71
N LYS A 200 7.63 28.76 47.74
CA LYS A 200 7.18 30.06 48.27
C LYS A 200 6.35 30.86 47.24
N ALA A 201 6.30 30.46 45.98
CA ALA A 201 5.54 31.12 44.92
C ALA A 201 4.19 30.41 44.64
N ILE A 202 3.27 31.13 44.01
CA ILE A 202 2.03 30.57 43.44
C ILE A 202 2.11 30.81 41.92
N CYS A 203 2.07 29.74 41.14
CA CYS A 203 2.14 29.83 39.69
C CYS A 203 0.82 30.39 39.13
N PRO A 204 0.90 31.37 38.20
CA PRO A 204 -0.28 31.89 37.54
C PRO A 204 -0.94 30.84 36.65
N GLU A 205 -2.19 31.08 36.27
CA GLU A 205 -2.93 30.20 35.37
C GLU A 205 -2.15 29.95 34.07
N GLY A 206 -2.17 28.70 33.61
CA GLY A 206 -1.41 28.26 32.43
C GLY A 206 0.08 28.00 32.64
N MET A 207 0.61 28.03 33.88
CA MET A 207 2.01 27.68 34.18
C MET A 207 2.17 26.40 35.02
N SER A 208 3.24 25.64 34.77
CA SER A 208 3.68 24.49 35.55
C SER A 208 4.77 24.84 36.56
N CYS A 209 4.71 24.27 37.78
CA CYS A 209 5.81 24.38 38.74
C CYS A 209 7.03 23.60 38.20
N CYS A 210 8.11 24.32 37.92
CA CYS A 210 9.36 23.74 37.42
C CYS A 210 10.26 23.32 38.58
N ASN A 211 10.50 24.24 39.52
CA ASN A 211 11.39 23.99 40.66
C ASN A 211 10.76 24.54 41.94
N SER A 212 10.24 23.64 42.77
CA SER A 212 9.56 23.98 44.02
C SER A 212 10.51 24.53 45.09
N SER A 213 11.79 24.19 45.07
CA SER A 213 12.77 24.76 46.01
C SER A 213 13.02 26.24 45.75
N CYS A 214 12.92 26.64 44.48
CA CYS A 214 13.14 28.02 44.03
C CYS A 214 11.85 28.82 43.83
N GLY A 215 10.70 28.13 43.80
CA GLY A 215 9.43 28.72 43.37
C GLY A 215 9.41 29.19 41.91
N ILE A 216 10.07 28.46 41.01
CA ILE A 216 10.13 28.79 39.58
C ILE A 216 8.96 28.15 38.85
N CYS A 217 8.16 28.98 38.18
CA CYS A 217 7.05 28.57 37.32
C CYS A 217 7.45 28.75 35.84
N VAL A 218 7.09 27.79 34.99
CA VAL A 218 7.37 27.82 33.55
C VAL A 218 6.11 27.56 32.74
N LYS A 219 6.12 27.95 31.47
CA LYS A 219 5.04 27.58 30.53
C LYS A 219 5.12 26.08 30.21
N PRO A 220 3.99 25.41 29.90
CA PRO A 220 3.99 24.06 29.35
C PRO A 220 4.94 23.95 28.16
N GLY A 221 5.81 22.94 28.17
CA GLY A 221 6.86 22.74 27.17
C GLY A 221 8.09 23.65 27.30
N GLY A 222 8.12 24.56 28.28
CA GLY A 222 9.29 25.39 28.58
C GLY A 222 10.43 24.57 29.21
N ALA A 223 11.66 24.97 28.90
CA ALA A 223 12.84 24.36 29.52
C ALA A 223 12.85 24.64 31.04
N CYS A 224 13.13 23.59 31.82
CA CYS A 224 13.17 23.64 33.28
C CYS A 224 14.55 23.21 33.76
N THR A 225 15.20 24.03 34.58
CA THR A 225 16.49 23.72 35.19
C THR A 225 16.35 23.53 36.70
N GLN A 226 16.75 22.36 37.19
CA GLN A 226 16.73 22.01 38.61
C GLN A 226 17.94 22.59 39.34
N GLN A 227 18.02 23.93 39.39
CA GLN A 227 19.07 24.61 40.13
C GLN A 227 18.82 24.57 41.65
N PHE A 228 19.88 24.48 42.43
CA PHE A 228 19.81 24.62 43.88
C PHE A 228 19.64 26.10 44.23
N CYS A 229 18.53 26.43 44.88
CA CYS A 229 18.32 27.76 45.44
C CYS A 229 18.79 27.80 46.89
N GLN A 230 19.60 28.79 47.23
CA GLN A 230 19.93 29.08 48.62
C GLN A 230 18.69 29.66 49.27
N SER A 231 18.10 28.92 50.21
CA SER A 231 17.05 29.43 51.08
C SER A 231 17.59 30.66 51.80
N ALA A 232 17.01 31.83 51.59
CA ALA A 232 17.42 33.09 52.24
C ALA A 232 17.15 33.10 53.77
N ASP A 233 17.00 31.96 54.42
CA ASP A 233 16.64 31.80 55.83
C ASP A 233 17.86 31.84 56.78
N VAL A 234 18.97 32.47 56.40
CA VAL A 234 20.15 32.60 57.27
C VAL A 234 20.74 34.01 57.28
N VAL A 235 20.00 34.98 57.82
CA VAL A 235 20.62 36.17 58.43
C VAL A 235 19.92 36.45 59.75
N GLY A 236 20.23 35.61 60.74
CA GLY A 236 20.06 35.90 62.16
C GLY A 236 21.42 35.92 62.82
N VAL A 237 22.27 36.88 62.46
CA VAL A 237 23.46 37.21 63.27
C VAL A 237 23.00 38.29 64.25
N GLU A 238 22.55 37.86 65.42
CA GLU A 238 22.51 38.74 66.59
C GLU A 238 23.96 39.10 66.94
N VAL A 239 24.32 40.37 66.74
CA VAL A 239 25.56 40.93 67.27
C VAL A 239 25.30 41.26 68.74
N ALA A 240 25.90 40.46 69.63
CA ALA A 240 25.99 40.74 71.06
C ALA A 240 27.30 41.49 71.37
#